data_AF-A0A844NW21-F1
#
_entry.id   AF-A0A844NW21-F1
#
_cell.length_a   1.000
_cell.length_b   1.000
_cell.length_c   1.000
_cell.angle_alpha   90.00
_cell.angle_beta   90.00
_cell.angle_gamma   90.00
#
_symmetry.space_group_name_H-M   'P 1'
#
loop_
_entity.id
_entity.type
_entity.pdbx_description
1 polymer ?
#
loop_
_entity_poly.entity_id
_entity_poly.type
_entity_poly.pdbx_seq_one_letter_code
_entity_poly.pdbx_strand_id
1 'polypeptide(L)'
;MAISREPLAHPLVDSEQVIVCICHRYDVGEQQQYLLNITGESLASRAALYCQLKAEMWFGSAVQVSTCGIAEALSALYGYEKVSAQQPYSIVDLYQVRETAVLAGYHEDLVNDSTLERIGLRDFLEPYVLGR
;
A
#
# COMPACT_ATOMS: atom_id res chain seq x y z
N MET A 1 46.85 28.11 15.97
CA MET A 1 46.04 27.34 15.01
C MET A 1 45.40 26.18 15.76
N ALA A 2 44.09 26.25 15.99
CA ALA A 2 43.24 25.12 16.34
C ALA A 2 41.83 25.54 15.95
N ILE A 3 41.42 25.16 14.74
CA ILE A 3 40.04 25.34 14.27
C ILE A 3 39.27 24.14 14.79
N SER A 4 38.50 24.34 15.85
CA SER A 4 37.52 23.38 16.34
C SER A 4 36.54 23.10 15.21
N ARG A 5 36.58 21.88 14.67
CA ARG A 5 35.58 21.40 13.71
C ARG A 5 34.33 21.02 14.51
N GLU A 6 33.31 21.85 14.42
CA GLU A 6 31.95 21.49 14.81
C GLU A 6 31.54 20.21 14.05
N PRO A 7 30.89 19.24 14.70
CA PRO A 7 30.31 18.13 13.97
C PRO A 7 29.14 18.67 13.15
N LEU A 8 29.30 18.65 11.82
CA LEU A 8 28.22 18.84 10.86
C LEU A 8 27.11 17.84 11.20
N ALA A 9 26.04 18.34 11.82
CA ALA A 9 24.77 17.64 11.86
C ALA A 9 24.37 17.40 10.40
N HIS A 10 24.52 16.15 9.95
CA HIS A 10 23.93 15.72 8.70
C HIS A 10 22.42 15.97 8.82
N PRO A 11 21.78 16.69 7.89
CA PRO A 11 20.34 16.78 7.89
C PRO A 11 19.83 15.36 7.77
N LEU A 12 19.04 14.93 8.76
CA LEU A 12 18.11 13.82 8.60
C LEU A 12 17.42 14.09 7.27
N VAL A 13 17.65 13.21 6.30
CA VAL A 13 16.92 13.24 5.04
C VAL A 13 15.47 13.39 5.44
N ASP A 14 14.88 14.52 5.07
CA ASP A 14 13.46 14.78 5.21
C ASP A 14 12.81 13.69 4.34
N SER A 15 12.58 12.52 4.94
CA SER A 15 11.76 11.49 4.35
C SER A 15 10.37 12.10 4.36
N GLU A 16 10.09 12.91 3.33
CA GLU A 16 8.79 13.53 3.13
C GLU A 16 7.76 12.45 3.40
N GLN A 17 7.03 12.65 4.48
CA GLN A 17 6.04 11.72 4.98
C GLN A 17 4.88 11.71 3.97
N VAL A 18 4.93 10.77 3.01
CA VAL A 18 3.95 10.71 1.92
C VAL A 18 2.67 10.07 2.43
N ILE A 19 1.61 10.87 2.45
CA ILE A 19 0.24 10.37 2.63
C ILE A 19 -0.24 9.78 1.31
N VAL A 20 -0.80 8.57 1.36
CA VAL A 20 -1.48 7.91 0.24
C VAL A 20 -2.97 7.75 0.51
N CYS A 21 -3.77 7.89 -0.53
CA CYS A 21 -5.21 7.67 -0.52
C CYS A 21 -5.51 6.39 -1.31
N ILE A 22 -5.94 5.33 -0.61
CA ILE A 22 -6.36 4.07 -1.23
C ILE A 22 -7.83 4.21 -1.66
N CYS A 23 -8.12 3.88 -2.92
CA CYS A 23 -9.49 3.88 -3.44
C CYS A 23 -9.71 2.86 -4.56
N HIS A 24 -10.98 2.48 -4.74
CA HIS A 24 -11.50 1.80 -5.93
C HIS A 24 -12.42 2.78 -6.67
N ARG A 25 -12.01 3.27 -7.86
CA ARG A 25 -12.75 4.29 -8.64
C ARG A 25 -14.20 3.94 -8.96
N TYR A 26 -14.54 2.65 -8.97
CA TYR A 26 -15.86 2.14 -9.34
C TYR A 26 -16.66 1.60 -8.14
N ASP A 27 -16.10 1.63 -6.92
CA ASP A 27 -16.78 1.15 -5.73
C ASP A 27 -17.50 2.32 -5.06
N VAL A 28 -18.81 2.39 -5.27
CA VAL A 28 -19.67 3.50 -4.81
C VAL A 28 -19.98 3.41 -3.30
N GLY A 29 -19.46 2.39 -2.60
CA GLY A 29 -19.81 2.07 -1.22
C GLY A 29 -18.70 2.31 -0.19
N GLU A 30 -17.43 2.31 -0.59
CA GLU A 30 -16.31 2.43 0.35
C GLU A 30 -15.66 3.81 0.41
N GLN A 31 -15.43 4.25 1.64
CA GLN A 31 -14.72 5.49 1.93
C GLN A 31 -13.25 5.32 1.60
N GLN A 32 -12.71 6.30 0.86
CA GLN A 32 -11.28 6.50 0.66
C GLN A 32 -10.52 6.35 1.99
N GLN A 33 -9.43 5.59 1.98
CA GLN A 33 -8.61 5.38 3.18
C GLN A 33 -7.30 6.12 3.03
N TYR A 34 -6.94 6.92 4.03
CA TYR A 34 -5.70 7.69 4.03
C TYR A 34 -4.67 7.05 4.94
N LEU A 35 -3.47 6.87 4.41
CA LEU A 35 -2.37 6.19 5.08
C LEU A 35 -1.11 7.03 4.99
N LEU A 36 -0.43 7.21 6.10
CA LEU A 36 0.89 7.80 6.16
C LEU A 36 1.95 6.71 6.03
N ASN A 37 2.92 6.91 5.13
CA ASN A 37 4.10 6.06 5.06
C ASN A 37 5.06 6.38 6.20
N ILE A 38 5.29 5.43 7.11
CA ILE A 38 6.21 5.60 8.24
C ILE A 38 7.57 4.92 8.05
N THR A 39 7.74 4.13 6.98
CA THR A 39 9.01 3.47 6.65
C THR A 39 9.84 4.25 5.64
N GLY A 40 9.21 5.16 4.89
CA GLY A 40 9.81 5.86 3.76
C GLY A 40 9.86 5.04 2.47
N GLU A 41 9.39 3.78 2.48
CA GLU A 41 9.37 2.93 1.29
C GLU A 41 8.11 3.15 0.46
N SER A 42 8.24 3.51 -0.82
CA SER A 42 7.09 3.72 -1.70
C SER A 42 6.52 2.38 -2.21
N LEU A 43 5.84 1.65 -1.31
CA LEU A 43 5.28 0.32 -1.59
C LEU A 43 3.76 0.30 -1.74
N ALA A 44 3.05 1.38 -1.38
CA ALA A 44 1.60 1.40 -1.26
C ALA A 44 0.87 0.79 -2.48
N SER A 45 1.18 1.24 -3.69
CA SER A 45 0.55 0.71 -4.92
C SER A 45 0.83 -0.78 -5.15
N ARG A 46 2.09 -1.19 -4.95
CA ARG A 46 2.52 -2.59 -5.15
C ARG A 46 1.91 -3.51 -4.09
N ALA A 47 1.98 -3.12 -2.82
CA ALA A 47 1.41 -3.86 -1.71
C ALA A 47 -0.12 -3.96 -1.81
N ALA A 48 -0.80 -2.87 -2.19
CA ALA A 48 -2.24 -2.87 -2.37
C ALA A 48 -2.66 -3.83 -3.50
N LEU A 49 -2.02 -3.74 -4.67
CA LEU A 49 -2.31 -4.65 -5.78
C LEU A 49 -1.94 -6.10 -5.42
N TYR A 50 -0.83 -6.32 -4.71
CA TYR A 50 -0.43 -7.64 -4.23
C TYR A 50 -1.50 -8.27 -3.34
N CYS A 51 -2.04 -7.52 -2.37
CA CYS A 51 -3.12 -8.00 -1.51
C CYS A 51 -4.35 -8.43 -2.33
N GLN A 52 -4.75 -7.63 -3.32
CA GLN A 52 -5.86 -7.96 -4.20
C GLN A 52 -5.58 -9.22 -5.04
N LEU A 53 -4.41 -9.34 -5.66
CA LEU A 53 -4.04 -10.51 -6.48
C LEU A 53 -3.96 -11.80 -5.65
N LYS A 54 -3.39 -11.73 -4.44
CA LYS A 54 -3.33 -12.89 -3.54
C LYS A 54 -4.72 -13.31 -3.07
N ALA A 55 -5.62 -12.37 -2.79
CA ALA A 55 -6.99 -12.69 -2.46
C ALA A 55 -7.71 -13.42 -3.60
N GLU A 56 -7.51 -12.99 -4.85
CA GLU A 56 -8.03 -13.68 -6.04
C GLU A 56 -7.52 -15.13 -6.15
N MET A 57 -6.24 -15.35 -5.85
CA MET A 57 -5.66 -16.70 -5.84
C MET A 57 -6.21 -17.59 -4.73
N TRP A 58 -6.44 -17.03 -3.54
CA TRP A 58 -6.82 -17.80 -2.35
C TRP A 58 -8.32 -18.05 -2.23
N PHE A 59 -9.13 -17.09 -2.70
CA PHE A 59 -10.57 -17.06 -2.43
C PHE A 59 -11.42 -17.04 -3.71
N GLY A 60 -10.79 -16.99 -4.89
CA GLY A 60 -11.45 -17.08 -6.19
C GLY A 60 -11.26 -15.82 -7.04
N SER A 61 -11.22 -15.98 -8.37
CA SER A 61 -10.85 -14.88 -9.29
C SER A 61 -11.85 -13.72 -9.37
N ALA A 62 -13.07 -13.89 -8.85
CA ALA A 62 -14.13 -12.87 -8.88
C ALA A 62 -14.19 -12.04 -7.59
N VAL A 63 -13.32 -12.30 -6.62
CA VAL A 63 -13.36 -11.62 -5.32
C VAL A 63 -12.66 -10.26 -5.36
N GLN A 64 -13.09 -9.36 -4.48
CA GLN A 64 -12.46 -8.05 -4.30
C GLN A 64 -12.14 -7.84 -2.82
N VAL A 65 -10.93 -7.39 -2.49
CA VAL A 65 -10.63 -6.91 -1.14
C VAL A 65 -11.18 -5.51 -1.02
N SER A 66 -11.94 -5.26 0.04
CA SER A 66 -12.40 -3.93 0.37
C SER A 66 -11.24 -2.92 0.53
N THR A 67 -11.46 -1.67 0.16
CA THR A 67 -10.57 -0.51 0.41
C THR A 67 -10.15 -0.47 1.87
N CYS A 68 -11.08 -0.71 2.80
CA CYS A 68 -10.79 -0.82 4.22
C CYS A 68 -9.82 -1.98 4.52
N GLY A 69 -10.04 -3.17 3.94
CA GLY A 69 -9.17 -4.32 4.13
C GLY A 69 -7.76 -4.11 3.58
N ILE A 70 -7.64 -3.48 2.41
CA ILE A 70 -6.34 -3.09 1.86
C ILE A 70 -5.65 -2.11 2.81
N ALA A 71 -6.35 -1.09 3.29
CA ALA A 71 -5.75 -0.11 4.18
C ALA A 71 -5.33 -0.70 5.53
N GLU A 72 -6.13 -1.60 6.08
CA GLU A 72 -5.81 -2.37 7.29
C GLU A 72 -4.56 -3.24 7.07
N ALA A 73 -4.45 -3.91 5.92
CA ALA A 73 -3.30 -4.75 5.61
C ALA A 73 -2.02 -3.92 5.46
N LEU A 74 -2.10 -2.80 4.73
CA LEU A 74 -0.98 -1.87 4.59
C LEU A 74 -0.52 -1.35 5.97
N SER A 75 -1.47 -1.02 6.84
CA SER A 75 -1.14 -0.52 8.17
C SER A 75 -0.51 -1.58 9.07
N ALA A 76 -1.11 -2.77 9.12
CA ALA A 76 -0.66 -3.84 10.02
C ALA A 76 0.63 -4.51 9.55
N LEU A 77 0.89 -4.59 8.24
CA LEU A 77 1.92 -5.48 7.67
C LEU A 77 2.98 -4.77 6.83
N TYR A 78 2.72 -3.55 6.34
CA TYR A 78 3.60 -2.85 5.39
C TYR A 78 4.14 -1.51 5.92
N GLY A 79 3.92 -1.20 7.20
CA GLY A 79 4.50 0.00 7.82
C GLY A 79 3.82 1.29 7.34
N TYR A 80 2.48 1.28 7.36
CA TYR A 80 1.66 2.45 7.15
C TYR A 80 0.85 2.79 8.41
N GLU A 81 0.51 4.05 8.61
CA GLU A 81 -0.34 4.49 9.71
C GLU A 81 -1.63 5.11 9.16
N LYS A 82 -2.78 4.75 9.72
CA LYS A 82 -4.05 5.37 9.34
C LYS A 82 -4.12 6.81 9.81
N VAL A 83 -4.42 7.71 8.89
CA VAL A 83 -4.55 9.14 9.17
C VAL A 83 -5.89 9.66 8.67
N SER A 84 -6.28 10.84 9.16
CA SER A 84 -7.42 11.57 8.60
C SER A 84 -7.05 12.17 7.25
N ALA A 85 -8.06 12.49 6.43
CA ALA A 85 -7.87 13.16 5.16
C ALA A 85 -7.08 14.47 5.33
N GLN A 86 -5.83 14.49 4.88
CA GLN A 86 -4.95 15.66 4.92
C GLN A 86 -4.27 15.79 3.56
N GLN A 87 -4.37 16.97 2.95
CA GLN A 87 -3.65 17.28 1.72
C GLN A 87 -2.26 17.86 2.06
N PRO A 88 -1.23 17.60 1.24
CA PRO A 88 -1.26 16.83 -0.01
C PRO A 88 -1.17 15.30 0.18
N TYR A 89 -1.76 14.53 -0.74
CA TYR A 89 -1.68 13.06 -0.76
C TYR A 89 -1.55 12.51 -2.18
N SER A 90 -0.98 11.31 -2.31
CA SER A 90 -0.90 10.55 -3.57
C SER A 90 -2.05 9.56 -3.68
N ILE A 91 -2.70 9.47 -4.84
CA ILE A 91 -3.82 8.54 -5.06
C ILE A 91 -3.29 7.17 -5.49
N VAL A 92 -3.73 6.13 -4.77
CA VAL A 92 -3.53 4.72 -5.11
C VAL A 92 -4.88 4.16 -5.51
N ASP A 93 -5.15 4.25 -6.81
CA ASP A 93 -6.37 3.74 -7.43
C ASP A 93 -6.16 2.30 -7.86
N LEU A 94 -6.80 1.35 -7.19
CA LEU A 94 -6.55 -0.08 -7.41
C LEU A 94 -6.91 -0.56 -8.81
N TYR A 95 -7.89 0.07 -9.46
CA TYR A 95 -8.23 -0.22 -10.85
C TYR A 95 -7.10 0.24 -11.78
N GLN A 96 -6.67 1.49 -11.65
CA GLN A 96 -5.60 2.05 -12.48
C GLN A 96 -4.25 1.36 -12.23
N VAL A 97 -3.93 1.02 -10.98
CA VAL A 97 -2.71 0.29 -10.63
C VAL A 97 -2.72 -1.10 -11.27
N ARG A 98 -3.85 -1.80 -11.24
CA ARG A 98 -4.01 -3.08 -11.96
C ARG A 98 -3.81 -2.91 -13.47
N GLU A 99 -4.52 -1.98 -14.11
CA GLU A 99 -4.38 -1.75 -15.54
C GLU A 99 -2.92 -1.47 -15.92
N THR A 100 -2.23 -0.64 -15.13
CA THR A 100 -0.81 -0.32 -15.33
C THR A 100 0.06 -1.58 -15.21
N ALA A 101 -0.18 -2.44 -14.21
CA ALA A 101 0.59 -3.66 -14.01
C ALA A 101 0.36 -4.71 -15.11
N VAL A 102 -0.87 -4.80 -15.62
CA VAL A 102 -1.22 -5.70 -16.72
C VAL A 102 -0.60 -5.20 -18.03
N LEU A 103 -0.73 -3.91 -18.34
CA LEU A 103 -0.15 -3.31 -19.54
C LEU A 103 1.38 -3.40 -19.57
N ALA A 104 2.02 -3.24 -18.41
CA ALA A 104 3.47 -3.38 -18.27
C ALA A 104 3.93 -4.84 -18.10
N GLY A 105 3.01 -5.81 -18.01
CA GLY A 105 3.31 -7.23 -17.96
C GLY A 105 3.88 -7.76 -16.65
N TYR A 106 3.99 -6.96 -15.58
CA TYR A 106 4.63 -7.38 -14.32
C TYR A 106 3.66 -7.93 -13.27
N HIS A 107 2.36 -8.05 -13.57
CA HIS A 107 1.36 -8.54 -12.60
C HIS A 107 1.65 -9.96 -12.09
N GLU A 108 2.20 -10.84 -12.95
CA GLU A 108 2.64 -12.19 -12.57
C GLU A 108 3.92 -12.17 -11.72
N ASP A 109 4.85 -11.26 -12.01
CA ASP A 109 6.03 -11.08 -11.17
C ASP A 109 5.64 -10.55 -9.78
N LEU A 110 4.67 -9.64 -9.73
CA LEU A 110 4.19 -9.04 -8.50
C LEU A 110 3.62 -10.09 -7.56
N VAL A 111 2.82 -11.05 -8.05
CA VAL A 111 2.20 -12.06 -7.19
C VAL A 111 3.21 -13.06 -6.60
N ASN A 112 4.37 -13.18 -7.24
CA ASN A 112 5.51 -14.00 -6.80
C ASN A 112 6.59 -13.20 -6.07
N ASP A 113 6.37 -11.91 -5.82
CA ASP A 113 7.32 -11.04 -5.17
C ASP A 113 7.41 -11.34 -3.66
N SER A 114 8.53 -11.94 -3.26
CA SER A 114 8.80 -12.30 -1.86
C SER A 114 9.02 -11.08 -0.96
N THR A 115 9.36 -9.91 -1.52
CA THR A 115 9.52 -8.67 -0.73
C THR A 115 8.18 -8.15 -0.20
N LEU A 116 7.08 -8.55 -0.85
CA LEU A 116 5.71 -8.20 -0.47
C LEU A 116 5.02 -9.28 0.37
N GLU A 117 5.62 -10.46 0.51
CA GLU A 117 5.03 -11.54 1.30
C GLU A 117 5.06 -11.18 2.79
N ARG A 118 3.94 -11.45 3.48
CA ARG A 118 3.76 -11.20 4.91
C ARG A 118 3.08 -12.40 5.56
N ILE A 119 3.61 -12.85 6.69
CA ILE A 119 3.05 -13.98 7.45
C ILE A 119 1.64 -13.60 7.92
N GLY A 120 0.67 -14.49 7.72
CA GLY A 120 -0.72 -14.27 8.13
C GLY A 120 -1.55 -13.37 7.21
N LEU A 121 -1.00 -12.92 6.06
CA LEU A 121 -1.73 -12.05 5.12
C LEU A 121 -3.05 -12.68 4.65
N ARG A 122 -3.08 -14.00 4.41
CA ARG A 122 -4.29 -14.70 3.97
C ARG A 122 -5.42 -14.60 5.00
N ASP A 123 -5.14 -15.00 6.24
CA ASP A 123 -6.09 -14.95 7.36
C ASP A 123 -6.50 -13.51 7.66
N PHE A 124 -5.59 -12.56 7.50
CA PHE A 124 -5.87 -11.13 7.69
C PHE A 124 -6.86 -10.61 6.65
N LEU A 125 -6.69 -10.96 5.37
CA LEU A 125 -7.53 -10.44 4.29
C LEU A 125 -8.91 -11.09 4.26
N GLU A 126 -9.04 -12.34 4.68
CA GLU A 126 -10.29 -13.11 4.64
C GLU A 126 -11.56 -12.33 5.04
N PRO A 127 -11.64 -11.66 6.21
CA PRO A 127 -12.85 -10.94 6.63
C PRO A 127 -13.19 -9.72 5.75
N TYR A 128 -12.25 -9.26 4.93
CA TYR A 128 -12.39 -8.07 4.08
C TYR A 128 -12.65 -8.41 2.61
N VAL A 129 -12.74 -9.70 2.27
CA VAL A 129 -13.00 -10.17 0.91
C VAL A 129 -14.50 -10.11 0.60
N LEU A 130 -14.84 -9.39 -0.45
CA LEU A 130 -16.17 -9.20 -1.02
C LEU A 130 -16.37 -10.13 -2.22
N GLY A 131 -17.63 -10.49 -2.51
CA GLY A 131 -17.99 -11.30 -3.68
C GLY A 131 -17.75 -12.81 -3.52
N ARG A 132 -17.71 -13.31 -2.28
CA ARG A 132 -17.79 -14.74 -1.98
C ARG A 132 -19.21 -15.28 -2.10
#